data_AF-A0A2V8QWA4-F1
#
_entry.id   AF-A0A2V8QWA4-F1
#
_cell.length_a   1.000
_cell.length_b   1.000
_cell.length_c   1.000
_cell.angle_alpha   90.00
_cell.angle_beta   90.00
_cell.angle_gamma   90.00
#
_symmetry.space_group_name_H-M   'P 1'
#
loop_
_entity.id
_entity.type
_entity.pdbx_description
1 polymer ?
#
loop_
_entity_poly.entity_id
_entity_poly.type
_entity_poly.pdbx_seq_one_letter_code
_entity_poly.pdbx_strand_id
1 'polypeptide(L)'
;MADWLRPLLLMFYAPARGMAEVRDRVPLGQAALLALLLQVAHTVYAQWRELAGVALHSGAWAAVSAVLASAGYLLLVALVFVPVAILLANLFERRASFGVVLRQEYAPTTSTAFYALAAASLLALPLVYAANAAGINEAAVMKSLVAAQQTAQQVLRNPTPDGPTQEQMNQMTGVLTNALLLLLIQPLILFSLWAVAAVREVFRLSWWKSLAVVVLSTVLMSVLSPVLFLIFSALLGAPFLVLLVFFVLRGYVGELMRGQQARASFRQNLEAATLNPADASAHYNLGLLHMQRKEYEEARARFLRAVEIDAEETDAHYQLGRIARIQGKLPEAIEHFGQVVSGARSARPTSRPGSSRTRRTPCSAS
;
A
#
# COMPACT_ATOMS: atom_id res chain seq x y z
N MET A 1 10.26 14.14 -18.26
CA MET A 1 11.38 13.76 -17.38
C MET A 1 10.91 13.94 -15.93
N ALA A 2 10.93 12.87 -15.14
CA ALA A 2 10.64 12.81 -13.71
C ALA A 2 9.18 12.94 -13.18
N ASP A 3 8.19 12.31 -13.82
CA ASP A 3 6.83 12.17 -13.22
C ASP A 3 6.79 11.26 -11.96
N TRP A 4 7.82 10.45 -11.73
CA TRP A 4 7.93 9.53 -10.58
C TRP A 4 8.00 10.19 -9.18
N LEU A 5 8.43 11.46 -9.09
CA LEU A 5 8.52 12.20 -7.82
C LEU A 5 7.20 12.89 -7.48
N ARG A 6 6.34 13.12 -8.47
CA ARG A 6 5.06 13.78 -8.27
C ARG A 6 4.21 13.07 -7.21
N PRO A 7 3.99 11.74 -7.24
CA PRO A 7 3.23 11.06 -6.20
C PRO A 7 3.83 11.23 -4.79
N LEU A 8 5.16 11.26 -4.67
CA LEU A 8 5.83 11.49 -3.40
C LEU A 8 5.56 12.90 -2.87
N LEU A 9 5.63 13.93 -3.72
CA LEU A 9 5.29 15.31 -3.34
C LEU A 9 3.80 15.46 -3.00
N LEU A 10 2.93 14.80 -3.77
CA LEU A 10 1.49 14.77 -3.51
C LEU A 10 1.17 14.21 -2.13
N MET A 11 1.92 13.20 -1.66
CA MET A 11 1.71 12.63 -0.33
C MET A 11 1.82 13.70 0.76
N PHE A 12 2.79 14.62 0.68
CA PHE A 12 3.01 15.63 1.74
C PHE A 12 1.86 16.65 1.88
N TYR A 13 1.18 17.00 0.80
CA TYR A 13 0.07 17.97 0.87
C TYR A 13 -1.32 17.32 0.79
N ALA A 14 -1.44 16.16 0.14
CA ALA A 14 -2.68 15.41 -0.01
C ALA A 14 -2.40 13.89 0.12
N PRO A 15 -2.16 13.38 1.35
CA PRO A 15 -1.73 12.01 1.63
C PRO A 15 -2.53 10.93 0.90
N ALA A 16 -3.85 11.00 0.97
CA ALA A 16 -4.76 10.03 0.35
C ALA A 16 -4.66 10.05 -1.19
N ARG A 17 -4.59 11.24 -1.79
CA ARG A 17 -4.47 11.37 -3.26
C ARG A 17 -3.11 10.90 -3.75
N GLY A 18 -2.04 11.26 -3.04
CA GLY A 18 -0.69 10.77 -3.35
C GLY A 18 -0.62 9.24 -3.31
N MET A 19 -1.17 8.62 -2.25
CA MET A 19 -1.21 7.16 -2.12
C MET A 19 -2.07 6.49 -3.19
N ALA A 20 -3.23 7.07 -3.54
CA ALA A 20 -4.07 6.57 -4.63
C ALA A 20 -3.33 6.64 -5.97
N GLU A 21 -2.61 7.73 -6.24
CA GLU A 21 -1.82 7.87 -7.47
C GLU A 21 -0.69 6.83 -7.56
N VAL A 22 0.01 6.57 -6.44
CA VAL A 22 1.02 5.50 -6.37
C VAL A 22 0.40 4.14 -6.66
N ARG A 23 -0.71 3.82 -5.98
CA ARG A 23 -1.44 2.56 -6.15
C ARG A 23 -1.85 2.31 -7.60
N ASP A 24 -2.25 3.36 -8.31
CA ASP A 24 -2.89 3.23 -9.61
C ASP A 24 -1.93 3.34 -10.79
N ARG A 25 -0.82 4.07 -10.64
CA ARG A 25 0.05 4.43 -11.76
C ARG A 25 1.48 3.93 -11.61
N VAL A 26 1.96 3.67 -10.40
CA VAL A 26 3.39 3.47 -10.19
C VAL A 26 3.77 1.99 -10.25
N PRO A 27 4.65 1.59 -11.20
CA PRO A 27 5.13 0.23 -11.28
C PRO A 27 6.06 -0.09 -10.11
N LEU A 28 6.00 -1.35 -9.66
CA LEU A 28 6.74 -1.83 -8.50
C LEU A 28 8.24 -1.54 -8.55
N GLY A 29 8.87 -1.73 -9.72
CA GLY A 29 10.31 -1.51 -9.89
C GLY A 29 10.72 -0.04 -9.65
N GLN A 30 9.91 0.92 -10.07
CA GLN A 30 10.19 2.34 -9.83
C GLN A 30 10.01 2.70 -8.35
N ALA A 31 8.95 2.18 -7.71
CA ALA A 31 8.73 2.37 -6.28
C ALA A 31 9.88 1.79 -5.44
N ALA A 32 10.35 0.58 -5.80
CA ALA A 32 11.49 -0.06 -5.14
C ALA A 32 12.78 0.76 -5.30
N LEU A 33 13.07 1.25 -6.50
CA LEU A 33 14.26 2.07 -6.76
C LEU A 33 14.22 3.38 -5.96
N LEU A 34 13.09 4.09 -5.97
CA LEU A 34 12.93 5.34 -5.21
C LEU A 34 13.11 5.11 -3.70
N ALA A 35 12.45 4.08 -3.15
CA ALA A 35 12.58 3.71 -1.75
C ALA A 35 14.01 3.34 -1.39
N LEU A 36 14.70 2.58 -2.24
CA LEU A 36 16.10 2.20 -2.02
C LEU A 36 16.99 3.44 -1.99
N LEU A 37 16.87 4.35 -2.97
CA LEU A 37 17.69 5.56 -3.04
C LEU A 37 17.52 6.44 -1.80
N LEU A 38 16.28 6.66 -1.36
CA LEU A 38 16.00 7.47 -0.17
C LEU A 38 16.41 6.78 1.13
N GLN A 39 16.26 5.46 1.22
CA GLN A 39 16.74 4.69 2.36
C GLN A 39 18.27 4.69 2.43
N VAL A 40 18.96 4.57 1.30
CA VAL A 40 20.43 4.69 1.22
C VAL A 40 20.87 6.09 1.63
N ALA A 41 20.21 7.14 1.14
CA ALA A 41 20.51 8.51 1.54
C ALA A 41 20.33 8.72 3.06
N HIS A 42 19.23 8.19 3.63
CA HIS A 42 18.99 8.24 5.07
C HIS A 42 20.06 7.48 5.86
N THR A 43 20.37 6.24 5.50
CA THR A 43 21.36 5.41 6.22
C THR A 43 22.75 6.02 6.15
N VAL A 44 23.19 6.45 4.96
CA VAL A 44 24.49 7.12 4.77
C VAL A 44 24.58 8.39 5.60
N TYR A 45 23.51 9.18 5.64
CA TYR A 45 23.50 10.43 6.39
C TYR A 45 23.45 10.20 7.91
N ALA A 46 22.59 9.30 8.37
CA ALA A 46 22.43 8.95 9.78
C ALA A 46 23.72 8.35 10.36
N GLN A 47 24.41 7.52 9.58
CA GLN A 47 25.63 6.84 10.01
C GLN A 47 26.90 7.50 9.50
N TRP A 48 26.85 8.72 8.95
CA TRP A 48 27.99 9.33 8.26
C TRP A 48 29.27 9.36 9.10
N ARG A 49 29.17 9.64 10.41
CA ARG A 49 30.32 9.66 11.33
C ARG A 49 30.98 8.28 11.48
N GLU A 50 30.17 7.23 11.56
CA GLU A 50 30.64 5.84 11.69
C GLU A 50 31.16 5.32 10.35
N LEU A 51 30.41 5.57 9.27
CA LEU A 51 30.79 5.26 7.90
C LEU A 51 32.07 5.96 7.48
N ALA A 52 32.33 7.20 7.91
CA ALA A 52 33.60 7.88 7.63
C ALA A 52 34.78 7.16 8.32
N GLY A 53 34.60 6.71 9.56
CA GLY A 53 35.61 5.91 10.27
C GLY A 53 35.85 4.55 9.62
N VAL A 54 34.80 3.88 9.17
CA VAL A 54 34.86 2.58 8.50
C VAL A 54 35.38 2.71 7.06
N ALA A 55 35.02 3.76 6.32
CA ALA A 55 35.47 4.02 4.95
C ALA A 55 36.98 4.28 4.89
N LEU A 56 37.56 4.91 5.91
CA LEU A 56 39.02 5.05 6.04
C LEU A 56 39.75 3.69 6.07
N HIS A 57 39.09 2.63 6.56
CA HIS A 57 39.69 1.29 6.70
C HIS A 57 39.24 0.29 5.62
N SER A 58 38.01 0.40 5.13
CA SER A 58 37.34 -0.59 4.28
C SER A 58 36.97 -0.08 2.88
N GLY A 59 37.21 1.20 2.61
CA GLY A 59 37.00 1.80 1.29
C GLY A 59 35.58 1.62 0.75
N ALA A 60 35.48 1.10 -0.48
CA ALA A 60 34.21 0.90 -1.19
C ALA A 60 33.24 -0.07 -0.47
N TRP A 61 33.75 -0.91 0.43
CA TRP A 61 32.92 -1.88 1.16
C TRP A 61 31.90 -1.21 2.08
N ALA A 62 32.23 -0.06 2.66
CA ALA A 62 31.31 0.71 3.50
C ALA A 62 30.06 1.16 2.72
N ALA A 63 30.23 1.56 1.46
CA ALA A 63 29.12 1.93 0.59
C ALA A 63 28.26 0.71 0.22
N VAL A 64 28.90 -0.44 -0.08
CA VAL A 64 28.21 -1.69 -0.36
C VAL A 64 27.38 -2.15 0.84
N SER A 65 27.93 -2.07 2.07
CA SER A 65 27.19 -2.43 3.27
C SER A 65 25.97 -1.54 3.52
N ALA A 66 26.07 -0.24 3.26
CA ALA A 66 24.93 0.68 3.40
C ALA A 66 23.80 0.38 2.39
N VAL A 67 24.17 0.05 1.15
CA VAL A 67 23.21 -0.39 0.12
C VAL A 67 22.55 -1.71 0.49
N LEU A 68 23.33 -2.70 0.95
CA LEU A 68 22.81 -4.00 1.37
C LEU A 68 21.88 -3.87 2.59
N ALA A 69 22.26 -3.07 3.59
CA ALA A 69 21.43 -2.80 4.75
C ALA A 69 20.09 -2.15 4.34
N SER A 70 20.15 -1.16 3.45
CA SER A 70 18.96 -0.48 2.91
C SER A 70 18.07 -1.45 2.12
N ALA A 71 18.64 -2.29 1.28
CA ALA A 71 17.91 -3.32 0.55
C ALA A 71 17.25 -4.35 1.49
N GLY A 72 17.89 -4.66 2.63
CA GLY A 72 17.31 -5.50 3.68
C GLY A 72 15.99 -4.96 4.23
N TYR A 73 15.88 -3.65 4.47
CA TYR A 73 14.62 -3.03 4.90
C TYR A 73 13.52 -3.18 3.84
N LEU A 74 13.85 -2.96 2.57
CA LEU A 74 12.88 -3.14 1.48
C LEU A 74 12.41 -4.60 1.39
N LEU A 75 13.32 -5.57 1.56
CA LEU A 75 12.97 -6.99 1.57
C LEU A 75 12.06 -7.35 2.74
N LEU A 76 12.30 -6.82 3.95
CA LEU A 76 11.40 -7.02 5.08
C LEU A 76 10.00 -6.46 4.81
N VAL A 77 9.92 -5.26 4.22
CA VAL A 77 8.62 -4.68 3.84
C VAL A 77 7.92 -5.55 2.79
N ALA A 78 8.61 -5.95 1.73
CA ALA A 78 8.01 -6.70 0.63
C ALA A 78 7.64 -8.15 1.01
N LEU A 79 8.47 -8.84 1.79
CA LEU A 79 8.31 -10.27 2.07
C LEU A 79 7.55 -10.55 3.37
N VAL A 80 7.47 -9.59 4.29
CA VAL A 80 6.83 -9.77 5.59
C VAL A 80 5.67 -8.83 5.76
N PHE A 81 5.94 -7.52 5.74
CA PHE A 81 4.91 -6.52 6.03
C PHE A 81 3.75 -6.61 5.03
N VAL A 82 4.03 -6.62 3.72
CA VAL A 82 2.99 -6.61 2.69
C VAL A 82 2.11 -7.88 2.72
N PRO A 83 2.66 -9.11 2.72
CA PRO A 83 1.84 -10.32 2.81
C PRO A 83 0.99 -10.38 4.07
N VAL A 84 1.55 -9.97 5.21
CA VAL A 84 0.83 -9.93 6.49
C VAL A 84 -0.28 -8.86 6.45
N ALA A 85 0.01 -7.68 5.93
CA ALA A 85 -0.97 -6.61 5.79
C ALA A 85 -2.14 -7.05 4.88
N ILE A 86 -1.85 -7.72 3.76
CA ILE A 86 -2.88 -8.31 2.87
C ILE A 86 -3.71 -9.36 3.62
N LEU A 87 -3.07 -10.25 4.37
CA LEU A 87 -3.74 -11.30 5.14
C LEU A 87 -4.71 -10.70 6.16
N LEU A 88 -4.22 -9.75 6.96
CA LEU A 88 -4.99 -9.09 8.00
C LEU A 88 -6.10 -8.21 7.42
N ALA A 89 -5.83 -7.48 6.33
CA ALA A 89 -6.86 -6.72 5.63
C ALA A 89 -7.99 -7.61 5.11
N ASN A 90 -7.64 -8.79 4.56
CA ASN A 90 -8.63 -9.77 4.12
C ASN A 90 -9.39 -10.45 5.28
N LEU A 91 -8.81 -10.47 6.48
CA LEU A 91 -9.49 -10.93 7.69
C LEU A 91 -10.55 -9.93 8.16
N PHE A 92 -10.24 -8.62 8.11
CA PHE A 92 -11.19 -7.56 8.46
C PHE A 92 -12.30 -7.35 7.43
N GLU A 93 -11.99 -7.51 6.15
CA GLU A 93 -12.96 -7.49 5.06
C GLU A 93 -12.70 -8.68 4.14
N ARG A 94 -13.49 -9.73 4.29
CA ARG A 94 -13.37 -10.94 3.46
C ARG A 94 -13.67 -10.60 2.00
N ARG A 95 -12.62 -10.48 1.19
CA ARG A 95 -12.69 -10.18 -0.26
C ARG A 95 -12.75 -11.46 -1.09
N ALA A 96 -11.79 -12.35 -0.86
CA ALA A 96 -11.64 -13.62 -1.57
C ALA A 96 -10.73 -14.58 -0.77
N SER A 97 -10.36 -15.71 -1.36
CA SER A 97 -9.27 -16.54 -0.83
C SER A 97 -7.96 -15.76 -0.81
N PHE A 98 -7.14 -15.97 0.21
CA PHE A 98 -5.90 -15.22 0.42
C PHE A 98 -4.99 -15.21 -0.83
N GLY A 99 -4.82 -16.35 -1.50
CA GLY A 99 -3.99 -16.44 -2.70
C GLY A 99 -4.50 -15.60 -3.88
N VAL A 100 -5.81 -15.37 -3.99
CA VAL A 100 -6.38 -14.48 -5.01
C VAL A 100 -6.09 -13.03 -4.66
N VAL A 101 -6.36 -12.62 -3.42
CA VAL A 101 -6.11 -11.25 -2.95
C VAL A 101 -4.63 -10.92 -3.02
N LEU A 102 -3.76 -11.83 -2.61
CA LEU A 102 -2.31 -11.65 -2.70
C LEU A 102 -1.89 -11.40 -4.15
N ARG A 103 -2.32 -12.19 -5.13
CA ARG A 103 -1.96 -11.97 -6.54
C ARG A 103 -2.53 -10.68 -7.14
N GLN A 104 -3.66 -10.19 -6.63
CA GLN A 104 -4.31 -8.98 -7.15
C GLN A 104 -3.72 -7.72 -6.53
N GLU A 105 -3.51 -7.72 -5.21
CA GLU A 105 -3.17 -6.53 -4.43
C GLU A 105 -1.68 -6.44 -4.10
N TYR A 106 -0.87 -7.50 -4.29
CA TYR A 106 0.55 -7.48 -3.89
C TYR A 106 1.33 -6.32 -4.51
N ALA A 107 1.26 -6.13 -5.83
CA ALA A 107 2.00 -5.04 -6.48
C ALA A 107 1.55 -3.64 -6.01
N PRO A 108 0.25 -3.28 -6.03
CA PRO A 108 -0.16 -1.96 -5.54
C PRO A 108 0.12 -1.76 -4.05
N THR A 109 -0.07 -2.77 -3.19
CA THR A 109 0.30 -2.68 -1.76
C THR A 109 1.80 -2.50 -1.57
N THR A 110 2.63 -3.20 -2.35
CA THR A 110 4.09 -3.07 -2.24
C THR A 110 4.58 -1.72 -2.75
N SER A 111 4.04 -1.22 -3.88
CA SER A 111 4.37 0.11 -4.39
C SER A 111 4.03 1.21 -3.38
N THR A 112 2.83 1.18 -2.78
CA THR A 112 2.42 2.17 -1.78
C THR A 112 3.23 2.05 -0.49
N ALA A 113 3.56 0.82 -0.05
CA ALA A 113 4.45 0.62 1.10
C ALA A 113 5.88 1.15 0.83
N PHE A 114 6.42 0.97 -0.37
CA PHE A 114 7.72 1.54 -0.74
C PHE A 114 7.69 3.07 -0.79
N TYR A 115 6.61 3.67 -1.30
CA TYR A 115 6.45 5.13 -1.21
C TYR A 115 6.27 5.62 0.23
N ALA A 116 5.60 4.85 1.10
CA ALA A 116 5.54 5.13 2.52
C ALA A 116 6.94 5.12 3.16
N LEU A 117 7.77 4.14 2.81
CA LEU A 117 9.16 4.05 3.28
C LEU A 117 10.03 5.20 2.75
N ALA A 118 9.86 5.55 1.46
CA ALA A 118 10.52 6.69 0.84
C ALA A 118 10.17 8.00 1.54
N ALA A 119 8.88 8.26 1.77
CA ALA A 119 8.40 9.46 2.47
C ALA A 119 8.90 9.50 3.92
N ALA A 120 8.91 8.35 4.61
CA ALA A 120 9.44 8.23 5.96
C ALA A 120 10.94 8.52 6.03
N SER A 121 11.73 7.97 5.10
CA SER A 121 13.18 8.20 5.01
C SER A 121 13.51 9.66 4.75
N LEU A 122 12.74 10.30 3.85
CA LEU A 122 12.90 11.71 3.52
C LEU A 122 12.57 12.61 4.73
N LEU A 123 11.49 12.31 5.45
CA LEU A 123 11.11 13.04 6.68
C LEU A 123 12.09 12.82 7.83
N ALA A 124 12.75 11.67 7.87
CA ALA A 124 13.73 11.38 8.90
C ALA A 124 15.02 12.21 8.74
N LEU A 125 15.40 12.65 7.52
CA LEU A 125 16.62 13.42 7.29
C LEU A 125 16.75 14.71 8.14
N PRO A 126 15.77 15.63 8.19
CA PRO A 126 15.88 16.81 9.06
C PRO A 126 15.91 16.45 10.55
N LEU A 127 15.25 15.35 10.95
CA LEU A 127 15.29 14.85 12.34
C LEU A 127 16.69 14.32 12.69
N VAL A 128 17.30 13.55 11.79
CA VAL A 128 18.68 13.08 11.89
C VAL A 128 19.63 14.28 12.02
N TYR A 129 19.45 15.31 11.19
CA TYR A 129 20.26 16.53 11.26
C TYR A 129 20.14 17.21 12.62
N ALA A 130 18.91 17.45 13.09
CA ALA A 130 18.66 18.10 14.38
C ALA A 130 19.24 17.29 15.55
N ALA A 131 19.11 15.97 15.51
CA ALA A 131 19.67 15.08 16.53
C ALA A 131 21.20 15.07 16.52
N ASN A 132 21.82 15.02 15.33
CA ASN A 132 23.27 15.10 15.19
C ASN A 132 23.82 16.46 15.65
N ALA A 133 23.10 17.55 15.39
CA ALA A 133 23.43 18.90 15.87
C ALA A 133 23.31 19.00 17.40
N ALA A 134 22.32 18.34 17.99
CA ALA A 134 22.14 18.23 19.43
C ALA A 134 23.10 17.24 20.12
N GLY A 135 23.95 16.54 19.35
CA GLY A 135 24.84 15.50 19.88
C GLY A 135 24.12 14.24 20.36
N ILE A 136 22.86 14.05 19.98
CA ILE A 136 22.04 12.89 20.32
C ILE A 136 22.35 11.78 19.32
N ASN A 137 23.11 10.79 19.76
CA ASN A 137 23.41 9.57 19.03
C ASN A 137 23.13 8.33 19.90
N GLU A 138 23.26 7.14 19.32
CA GLU A 138 23.02 5.87 20.03
C GLU A 138 23.85 5.77 21.32
N ALA A 139 25.10 6.22 21.27
CA ALA A 139 25.99 6.27 22.43
C ALA A 139 25.48 7.24 23.53
N ALA A 140 24.97 8.42 23.16
CA ALA A 140 24.42 9.39 24.10
C ALA A 140 23.17 8.84 24.80
N VAL A 141 22.31 8.14 24.07
CA VAL A 141 21.10 7.55 24.66
C VAL A 141 21.47 6.42 25.61
N MET A 142 22.42 5.56 25.23
CA MET A 142 22.93 4.52 26.14
C MET A 142 23.50 5.12 27.43
N LYS A 143 24.28 6.20 27.32
CA LYS A 143 24.79 6.93 28.50
C LYS A 143 23.66 7.48 29.37
N SER A 144 22.65 8.09 28.76
CA SER A 144 21.49 8.61 29.50
C SER A 144 20.70 7.48 30.18
N LEU A 145 20.53 6.33 29.53
CA LEU A 145 19.85 5.15 30.08
C LEU A 145 20.57 4.64 31.34
N VAL A 146 21.89 4.46 31.25
CA VAL A 146 22.72 4.04 32.39
C VAL A 146 22.64 5.07 33.52
N ALA A 147 22.74 6.36 33.21
CA ALA A 147 22.63 7.43 34.20
C ALA A 147 21.26 7.41 34.90
N ALA A 148 20.15 7.36 34.17
CA ALA A 148 18.82 7.28 34.78
C ALA A 148 18.61 6.02 35.60
N GLN A 149 19.15 4.88 35.15
CA GLN A 149 19.07 3.63 35.93
C GLN A 149 19.84 3.76 37.25
N GLN A 150 21.02 4.39 37.24
CA GLN A 150 21.79 4.66 38.45
C GLN A 150 21.05 5.64 39.38
N THR A 151 20.50 6.71 38.83
CA THR A 151 19.74 7.72 39.59
C THR A 151 18.48 7.10 40.22
N ALA A 152 17.74 6.28 39.47
CA ALA A 152 16.59 5.55 40.00
C ALA A 152 16.98 4.61 41.14
N GLN A 153 18.11 3.89 41.01
CA GLN A 153 18.64 3.05 42.09
C GLN A 153 19.08 3.85 43.32
N GLN A 154 19.66 5.03 43.13
CA GLN A 154 20.04 5.92 44.24
C GLN A 154 18.83 6.42 45.02
N VAL A 155 17.77 6.86 44.32
CA VAL A 155 16.51 7.31 44.94
C VAL A 155 15.85 6.18 45.72
N LEU A 156 15.88 4.95 45.20
CA LEU A 156 15.32 3.77 45.88
C LEU A 156 16.14 3.37 47.12
N ARG A 157 17.47 3.52 47.09
CA ARG A 157 18.35 3.20 48.22
C ARG A 157 18.26 4.23 49.34
N ASN A 158 18.22 5.51 48.99
CA ASN A 158 18.20 6.63 49.92
C ASN A 158 17.02 7.56 49.61
N PRO A 159 15.79 7.21 50.04
CA PRO A 159 14.62 8.02 49.80
C PRO A 159 14.69 9.33 50.59
N THR A 160 14.54 10.46 49.89
CA THR A 160 14.44 11.80 50.49
C THR A 160 12.99 12.09 50.92
N PRO A 161 12.78 12.83 52.03
CA PRO A 161 11.42 13.12 52.55
C PRO A 161 10.53 13.86 51.56
N ASP A 162 11.11 14.75 50.76
CA ASP A 162 10.41 15.59 49.78
C ASP A 162 10.26 14.91 48.40
N GLY A 163 10.64 13.64 48.28
CA GLY A 163 10.68 12.91 47.02
C GLY A 163 11.93 13.21 46.17
N PRO A 164 12.01 12.69 44.94
CA PRO A 164 13.17 12.86 44.07
C PRO A 164 13.35 14.33 43.68
N THR A 165 14.61 14.80 43.69
CA THR A 165 14.96 16.17 43.32
C THR A 165 14.67 16.44 41.84
N GLN A 166 14.49 17.71 41.48
CA GLN A 166 14.25 18.13 40.09
C GLN A 166 15.34 17.64 39.14
N GLU A 167 16.60 17.62 39.59
CA GLU A 167 17.73 17.13 38.79
C GLU A 167 17.64 15.62 38.54
N GLN A 168 17.32 14.84 39.58
CA GLN A 168 17.09 13.39 39.45
C GLN A 168 15.90 13.11 38.51
N MET A 169 14.84 13.90 38.61
CA MET A 169 13.67 13.79 37.74
C MET A 169 13.99 14.16 36.28
N ASN A 170 14.81 15.19 36.06
CA ASN A 170 15.28 15.58 34.73
C ASN A 170 16.20 14.51 34.11
N GLN A 171 17.05 13.86 34.90
CA GLN A 171 17.89 12.75 34.43
C GLN A 171 17.04 11.53 34.03
N MET A 172 16.01 11.20 34.82
CA MET A 172 15.09 10.10 34.50
C MET A 172 14.20 10.39 33.29
N THR A 173 13.68 11.62 33.16
CA THR A 173 12.84 12.00 32.01
C THR A 173 13.64 12.25 30.73
N GLY A 174 14.88 12.72 30.83
CA GLY A 174 15.78 12.93 29.70
C GLY A 174 16.03 11.67 28.87
N VAL A 175 15.97 10.49 29.50
CA VAL A 175 16.05 9.20 28.79
C VAL A 175 14.86 8.96 27.90
N LEU A 176 13.64 9.24 28.37
CA LEU A 176 12.43 9.09 27.57
C LEU A 176 12.46 10.03 26.36
N THR A 177 12.89 11.28 26.57
CA THR A 177 13.03 12.27 25.49
C THR A 177 14.06 11.84 24.45
N ASN A 178 15.24 11.41 24.89
CA ASN A 178 16.32 10.96 24.01
C ASN A 178 15.97 9.65 23.28
N ALA A 179 15.32 8.71 23.97
CA ALA A 179 14.86 7.46 23.38
C ALA A 179 13.75 7.71 22.34
N LEU A 180 12.80 8.60 22.63
CA LEU A 180 11.76 9.00 21.68
C LEU A 180 12.36 9.66 20.43
N LEU A 181 13.33 10.55 20.60
CA LEU A 181 14.04 11.17 19.48
C LEU A 181 14.78 10.13 18.64
N LEU A 182 15.49 9.18 19.24
CA LEU A 182 16.11 8.07 18.50
C LEU A 182 15.09 7.22 17.74
N LEU A 183 13.95 6.93 18.38
CA LEU A 183 12.87 6.16 17.76
C LEU A 183 12.32 6.90 16.52
N LEU A 184 12.19 8.24 16.58
CA LEU A 184 11.70 9.09 15.49
C LEU A 184 12.72 9.28 14.35
N ILE A 185 14.03 9.20 14.66
CA ILE A 185 15.12 9.23 13.67
C ILE A 185 15.11 7.97 12.81
N GLN A 186 14.63 6.85 13.35
CA GLN A 186 14.46 5.62 12.59
C GLN A 186 13.20 5.73 11.71
N PRO A 187 13.29 5.42 10.41
CA PRO A 187 12.18 5.61 9.48
C PRO A 187 10.99 4.67 9.77
N LEU A 188 11.11 3.70 10.69
CA LEU A 188 10.09 2.69 10.99
C LEU A 188 8.79 3.26 11.57
N ILE A 189 8.84 4.25 12.48
CA ILE A 189 7.62 4.86 13.02
C ILE A 189 6.94 5.69 11.93
N LEU A 190 7.72 6.55 11.27
CA LEU A 190 7.23 7.41 10.20
C LEU A 190 6.67 6.56 9.05
N PHE A 191 7.30 5.43 8.76
CA PHE A 191 6.81 4.41 7.85
C PHE A 191 5.46 3.88 8.31
N SER A 192 5.33 3.51 9.60
CA SER A 192 4.05 3.01 10.14
C SER A 192 2.92 4.03 9.98
N LEU A 193 3.19 5.33 10.19
CA LEU A 193 2.20 6.39 9.96
C LEU A 193 1.75 6.46 8.49
N TRP A 194 2.70 6.45 7.55
CA TRP A 194 2.39 6.44 6.12
C TRP A 194 1.76 5.12 5.67
N ALA A 195 2.16 4.00 6.25
CA ALA A 195 1.64 2.69 5.94
C ALA A 195 0.14 2.58 6.30
N VAL A 196 -0.35 3.31 7.30
CA VAL A 196 -1.79 3.39 7.59
C VAL A 196 -2.54 4.01 6.41
N ALA A 197 -2.02 5.09 5.84
CA ALA A 197 -2.59 5.70 4.63
C ALA A 197 -2.50 4.74 3.44
N ALA A 198 -1.37 4.05 3.25
CA ALA A 198 -1.20 3.06 2.18
C ALA A 198 -2.22 1.92 2.28
N VAL A 199 -2.32 1.27 3.44
CA VAL A 199 -3.27 0.17 3.68
C VAL A 199 -4.70 0.66 3.54
N ARG A 200 -5.02 1.84 4.05
CA ARG A 200 -6.35 2.45 3.91
C ARG A 200 -6.73 2.64 2.45
N GLU A 201 -5.85 3.23 1.64
CA GLU A 201 -6.16 3.52 0.23
C GLU A 201 -6.20 2.24 -0.62
N VAL A 202 -5.33 1.26 -0.36
CA VAL A 202 -5.34 0.01 -1.13
C VAL A 202 -6.56 -0.85 -0.78
N PHE A 203 -6.84 -1.03 0.51
CA PHE A 203 -7.92 -1.92 0.97
C PHE A 203 -9.23 -1.21 1.26
N ARG A 204 -9.30 0.12 1.09
CA ARG A 204 -10.49 0.95 1.36
C ARG A 204 -11.12 0.69 2.73
N LEU A 205 -10.28 0.43 3.72
CA LEU A 205 -10.68 0.14 5.09
C LEU A 205 -10.98 1.44 5.85
N SER A 206 -11.70 1.34 6.97
CA SER A 206 -11.80 2.46 7.91
C SER A 206 -10.43 2.76 8.54
N TRP A 207 -10.26 3.97 9.08
CA TRP A 207 -9.04 4.38 9.76
C TRP A 207 -8.61 3.40 10.87
N TRP A 208 -9.56 2.97 11.70
CA TRP A 208 -9.29 2.05 12.81
C TRP A 208 -8.87 0.65 12.35
N LYS A 209 -9.52 0.12 11.30
CA LYS A 209 -9.12 -1.17 10.70
C LYS A 209 -7.73 -1.07 10.08
N SER A 210 -7.45 0.00 9.35
CA SER A 210 -6.14 0.24 8.72
C SER A 210 -5.04 0.36 9.76
N LEU A 211 -5.29 1.10 10.85
CA LEU A 211 -4.38 1.22 11.98
C LEU A 211 -4.10 -0.15 12.60
N ALA A 212 -5.14 -0.95 12.89
CA ALA A 212 -4.98 -2.29 13.44
C ALA A 212 -4.14 -3.19 12.53
N VAL A 213 -4.43 -3.20 11.22
CA VAL A 213 -3.64 -3.97 10.23
C VAL A 213 -2.17 -3.58 10.29
N VAL A 214 -1.86 -2.28 10.28
CA VAL A 214 -0.47 -1.81 10.27
C VAL A 214 0.22 -2.14 11.59
N VAL A 215 -0.40 -1.88 12.73
CA VAL A 215 0.19 -2.18 14.05
C VAL A 215 0.49 -3.68 14.16
N LEU A 216 -0.47 -4.55 13.83
CA LEU A 216 -0.27 -6.00 13.85
C LEU A 216 0.81 -6.45 12.86
N SER A 217 0.83 -5.88 11.65
CA SER A 217 1.84 -6.21 10.62
C SER A 217 3.24 -5.78 11.04
N THR A 218 3.38 -4.60 11.63
CA THR A 218 4.65 -4.07 12.13
C THR A 218 5.14 -4.87 13.33
N VAL A 219 4.27 -5.21 14.29
CA VAL A 219 4.63 -6.07 15.43
C VAL A 219 5.12 -7.43 14.93
N LEU A 220 4.37 -8.06 14.02
CA LEU A 220 4.76 -9.36 13.48
C LEU A 220 6.07 -9.27 12.68
N MET A 221 6.25 -8.22 11.87
CA MET A 221 7.50 -7.96 11.17
C MET A 221 8.68 -7.81 12.13
N SER A 222 8.52 -7.08 13.23
CA SER A 222 9.56 -6.91 14.26
C SER A 222 9.92 -8.23 14.94
N VAL A 223 8.94 -9.10 15.19
CA VAL A 223 9.17 -10.43 15.78
C VAL A 223 9.86 -11.39 14.80
N LEU A 224 9.51 -11.37 13.52
CA LEU A 224 10.12 -12.23 12.50
C LEU A 224 11.48 -11.72 12.00
N SER A 225 11.75 -10.41 12.12
CA SER A 225 12.99 -9.77 11.66
C SER A 225 14.28 -10.51 12.09
N PRO A 226 14.51 -10.86 13.37
CA PRO A 226 15.73 -11.56 13.77
C PRO A 226 15.87 -12.94 13.13
N VAL A 227 14.76 -13.68 12.99
CA VAL A 227 14.77 -15.01 12.34
C VAL A 227 15.10 -14.88 10.86
N LEU A 228 14.50 -13.90 10.19
CA LEU A 228 14.78 -13.63 8.78
C LEU A 228 16.22 -13.15 8.58
N PHE A 229 16.74 -12.32 9.48
CA PHE A 229 18.14 -11.89 9.42
C PHE A 229 19.10 -13.09 9.50
N LEU A 230 18.83 -14.07 10.36
CA LEU A 230 19.63 -15.31 10.41
C LEU A 230 19.55 -16.10 9.11
N ILE A 231 18.36 -16.23 8.53
CA ILE A 231 18.16 -16.95 7.26
C ILE A 231 18.87 -16.21 6.12
N PHE A 232 18.66 -14.90 5.99
CA PHE A 232 19.25 -14.07 4.93
C PHE A 232 20.76 -13.94 5.05
N SER A 233 21.30 -13.81 6.27
CA SER A 233 22.76 -13.77 6.46
C SER A 233 23.42 -15.09 6.06
N ALA A 234 22.79 -16.23 6.37
CA ALA A 234 23.25 -17.54 5.90
C ALA A 234 23.17 -17.67 4.37
N LEU A 235 22.08 -17.19 3.77
CA LEU A 235 21.88 -17.18 2.31
C LEU A 235 22.89 -16.28 1.58
N LEU A 236 23.11 -15.06 2.07
CA LEU A 236 24.03 -14.09 1.48
C LEU A 236 25.50 -14.45 1.69
N GLY A 237 25.82 -15.16 2.78
CA GLY A 237 27.16 -15.66 3.07
C GLY A 237 27.62 -16.79 2.14
N ALA A 238 26.69 -17.46 1.44
CA ALA A 238 26.99 -18.54 0.52
C ALA A 238 26.86 -18.08 -0.94
N PRO A 239 27.96 -17.87 -1.68
CA PRO A 239 27.93 -17.32 -3.04
C PRO A 239 27.09 -18.17 -4.02
N PHE A 240 27.05 -19.49 -3.80
CA PHE A 240 26.19 -20.39 -4.58
C PHE A 240 24.69 -20.18 -4.31
N LEU A 241 24.29 -19.97 -3.05
CA LEU A 241 22.89 -19.70 -2.70
C LEU A 241 22.43 -18.35 -3.22
N VAL A 242 23.29 -17.33 -3.19
CA VAL A 242 23.00 -16.02 -3.80
C VAL A 242 22.71 -16.17 -5.29
N LEU A 243 23.54 -16.92 -6.00
CA LEU A 243 23.36 -17.17 -7.44
C LEU A 243 22.07 -17.96 -7.70
N LEU A 244 21.80 -19.01 -6.93
CA LEU A 244 20.56 -19.79 -7.01
C LEU A 244 19.33 -18.91 -6.82
N VAL A 245 19.30 -18.12 -5.74
CA VAL A 245 18.20 -17.20 -5.43
C VAL A 245 18.05 -16.14 -6.52
N PHE A 246 19.14 -15.61 -7.05
CA PHE A 246 19.09 -14.67 -8.15
C PHE A 246 18.43 -15.28 -9.40
N PHE A 247 18.77 -16.52 -9.78
CA PHE A 247 18.15 -17.19 -10.92
C PHE A 247 16.65 -17.45 -10.70
N VAL A 248 16.28 -17.93 -9.50
CA VAL A 248 14.87 -18.18 -9.14
C VAL A 248 14.07 -16.88 -9.12
N LEU A 249 14.58 -15.84 -8.45
CA LEU A 249 13.94 -14.53 -8.40
C LEU A 249 13.84 -13.92 -9.79
N ARG A 250 14.87 -14.03 -10.64
CA ARG A 250 14.83 -13.51 -12.02
C ARG A 250 13.70 -14.14 -12.83
N GLY A 251 13.52 -15.46 -12.74
CA GLY A 251 12.42 -16.16 -13.41
C GLY A 251 11.05 -15.69 -12.91
N TYR A 252 10.88 -15.71 -11.59
CA TYR A 252 9.61 -15.37 -10.95
C TYR A 252 9.23 -13.88 -11.11
N VAL A 253 10.18 -12.97 -10.89
CA VAL A 253 9.99 -11.52 -11.10
C VAL A 253 9.69 -11.24 -12.58
N GLY A 254 10.36 -11.94 -13.51
CA GLY A 254 10.07 -11.81 -14.94
C GLY A 254 8.61 -12.13 -15.27
N GLU A 255 8.04 -13.19 -14.70
CA GLU A 255 6.64 -13.55 -14.88
C GLU A 255 5.69 -12.56 -14.21
N LEU A 256 5.98 -12.13 -12.98
CA LEU A 256 5.18 -11.14 -12.26
C LEU A 256 5.14 -9.80 -13.01
N MET A 257 6.28 -9.36 -13.53
CA MET A 257 6.41 -8.09 -14.25
C MET A 257 5.69 -8.13 -15.60
N ARG A 258 5.68 -9.26 -16.32
CA ARG A 258 4.87 -9.42 -17.55
C ARG A 258 3.38 -9.29 -17.27
N GLY A 259 2.88 -9.91 -16.21
CA GLY A 259 1.48 -9.80 -15.79
C GLY A 259 1.10 -8.37 -15.38
N GLN A 260 2.01 -7.66 -14.70
CA GLN A 260 1.82 -6.24 -14.34
C GLN A 260 1.85 -5.32 -15.56
N GLN A 261 2.83 -5.48 -16.46
CA GLN A 261 2.90 -4.71 -17.71
C GLN A 261 1.67 -4.93 -18.58
N ALA A 262 1.17 -6.16 -18.70
CA ALA A 262 -0.05 -6.44 -19.46
C ALA A 262 -1.29 -5.74 -18.88
N ARG A 263 -1.42 -5.66 -17.55
CA ARG A 263 -2.51 -4.91 -16.89
C ARG A 263 -2.34 -3.40 -17.02
N ALA A 264 -1.12 -2.90 -16.87
CA ALA A 264 -0.81 -1.48 -17.03
C ALA A 264 -1.03 -1.02 -18.48
N SER A 265 -0.58 -1.80 -19.46
CA SER A 265 -0.82 -1.53 -20.88
C SER A 265 -2.31 -1.64 -21.22
N PHE A 266 -3.04 -2.60 -20.65
CA PHE A 266 -4.48 -2.68 -20.84
C PHE A 266 -5.20 -1.44 -20.31
N ARG A 267 -4.84 -0.97 -19.10
CA ARG A 267 -5.38 0.28 -18.54
C ARG A 267 -5.00 1.49 -19.39
N GLN A 268 -3.73 1.62 -19.76
CA GLN A 268 -3.24 2.74 -20.57
C GLN A 268 -3.91 2.75 -21.94
N ASN A 269 -4.11 1.58 -22.56
CA ASN A 269 -4.84 1.46 -23.81
C ASN A 269 -6.31 1.85 -23.65
N LEU A 270 -6.94 1.53 -22.51
CA LEU A 270 -8.30 1.96 -22.21
C LEU A 270 -8.39 3.48 -21.99
N GLU A 271 -7.45 4.06 -21.24
CA GLU A 271 -7.35 5.51 -21.04
C GLU A 271 -7.06 6.23 -22.36
N ALA A 272 -6.19 5.68 -23.21
CA ALA A 272 -5.94 6.19 -24.55
C ALA A 272 -7.16 6.02 -25.47
N ALA A 273 -7.93 4.93 -25.36
CA ALA A 273 -9.19 4.75 -26.09
C ALA A 273 -10.21 5.83 -25.68
N THR A 274 -10.20 6.30 -24.42
CA THR A 274 -11.02 7.45 -24.02
C THR A 274 -10.56 8.81 -24.54
N LEU A 275 -9.39 8.89 -25.21
CA LEU A 275 -9.05 10.08 -26.00
C LEU A 275 -9.94 10.21 -27.24
N ASN A 276 -10.58 9.13 -27.70
CA ASN A 276 -11.79 9.22 -28.50
C ASN A 276 -12.99 9.37 -27.54
N PRO A 277 -13.54 10.57 -27.33
CA PRO A 277 -14.54 10.83 -26.29
C PRO A 277 -15.92 10.21 -26.57
N ALA A 278 -16.03 9.44 -27.65
CA ALA A 278 -17.25 8.83 -28.18
C ALA A 278 -17.19 7.28 -28.19
N ASP A 279 -16.25 6.65 -27.47
CA ASP A 279 -16.22 5.20 -27.29
C ASP A 279 -16.92 4.79 -25.97
N ALA A 280 -18.19 4.39 -26.07
CA ALA A 280 -18.99 3.95 -24.91
C ALA A 280 -18.39 2.71 -24.22
N SER A 281 -17.87 1.76 -24.99
CA SER A 281 -17.30 0.51 -24.47
C SER A 281 -15.99 0.76 -23.68
N ALA A 282 -15.16 1.71 -24.10
CA ALA A 282 -13.97 2.12 -23.35
C ALA A 282 -14.35 2.71 -21.98
N HIS A 283 -15.36 3.59 -21.95
CA HIS A 283 -15.88 4.16 -20.71
C HIS A 283 -16.52 3.10 -19.80
N TYR A 284 -17.28 2.15 -20.35
CA TYR A 284 -17.83 1.01 -19.61
C TYR A 284 -16.74 0.15 -18.97
N ASN A 285 -15.72 -0.23 -19.75
CA ASN A 285 -14.62 -1.05 -19.25
C ASN A 285 -13.80 -0.33 -18.15
N LEU A 286 -13.61 0.99 -18.25
CA LEU A 286 -12.99 1.78 -17.17
C LEU A 286 -13.88 1.79 -15.92
N GLY A 287 -15.19 1.92 -16.10
CA GLY A 287 -16.16 1.82 -15.01
C GLY A 287 -16.08 0.46 -14.31
N LEU A 288 -15.93 -0.64 -15.04
CA LEU A 288 -15.75 -1.98 -14.46
C LEU A 288 -14.46 -2.09 -13.65
N LEU A 289 -13.36 -1.50 -14.13
CA LEU A 289 -12.09 -1.47 -13.38
C LEU A 289 -12.24 -0.70 -12.06
N HIS A 290 -12.93 0.45 -12.08
CA HIS A 290 -13.25 1.20 -10.88
C HIS A 290 -14.20 0.41 -9.95
N MET A 291 -15.20 -0.29 -10.49
CA MET A 291 -16.10 -1.16 -9.71
C MET A 291 -15.37 -2.27 -8.98
N GLN A 292 -14.44 -2.97 -9.65
CA GLN A 292 -13.61 -4.00 -9.02
C GLN A 292 -12.79 -3.44 -7.84
N ARG A 293 -12.42 -2.16 -7.92
CA ARG A 293 -11.66 -1.43 -6.90
C ARG A 293 -12.53 -0.77 -5.82
N LYS A 294 -13.86 -0.92 -5.89
CA LYS A 294 -14.84 -0.25 -5.03
C LYS A 294 -14.74 1.29 -5.12
N GLU A 295 -14.38 1.80 -6.29
CA GLU A 295 -14.36 3.22 -6.68
C GLU A 295 -15.72 3.61 -7.22
N TYR A 296 -16.74 3.64 -6.36
CA TYR A 296 -18.12 3.71 -6.82
C TYR A 296 -18.48 5.04 -7.49
N GLU A 297 -17.91 6.16 -7.05
CA GLU A 297 -18.18 7.47 -7.66
C GLU A 297 -17.44 7.62 -9.00
N GLU A 298 -16.18 7.21 -9.06
CA GLU A 298 -15.41 7.23 -10.31
C GLU A 298 -15.99 6.23 -11.31
N ALA A 299 -16.40 5.04 -10.85
CA ALA A 299 -17.12 4.07 -11.68
C ALA A 299 -18.43 4.64 -12.21
N ARG A 300 -19.23 5.29 -11.34
CA ARG A 300 -20.48 5.93 -11.72
C ARG A 300 -20.26 6.98 -12.80
N ALA A 301 -19.28 7.86 -12.63
CA ALA A 301 -18.95 8.87 -13.63
C ALA A 301 -18.58 8.25 -14.99
N ARG A 302 -17.83 7.14 -15.00
CA ARG A 302 -17.47 6.42 -16.23
C ARG A 302 -18.66 5.72 -16.88
N PHE A 303 -19.53 5.07 -16.10
CA PHE A 303 -20.73 4.44 -16.66
C PHE A 303 -21.76 5.45 -17.15
N LEU A 304 -21.92 6.58 -16.45
CA LEU A 304 -22.77 7.68 -16.93
C LEU A 304 -22.26 8.17 -18.28
N ARG A 305 -20.94 8.35 -18.43
CA ARG A 305 -20.37 8.75 -19.71
C ARG A 305 -20.57 7.71 -20.81
N ALA A 306 -20.54 6.42 -20.48
CA ALA A 306 -20.86 5.36 -21.45
C ALA A 306 -22.32 5.46 -21.93
N VAL A 307 -23.27 5.67 -21.01
CA VAL A 307 -24.70 5.83 -21.33
C VAL A 307 -25.00 7.14 -22.09
N GLU A 308 -24.24 8.22 -21.82
CA GLU A 308 -24.35 9.47 -22.59
C GLU A 308 -23.90 9.31 -24.06
N ILE A 309 -22.97 8.39 -24.32
CA ILE A 309 -22.46 8.12 -25.67
C ILE A 309 -23.35 7.10 -26.38
N ASP A 310 -23.71 6.02 -25.70
CA ASP A 310 -24.63 5.00 -26.18
C ASP A 310 -25.73 4.75 -25.14
N ALA A 311 -26.91 5.29 -25.41
CA ALA A 311 -28.07 5.16 -24.54
C ALA A 311 -28.64 3.72 -24.48
N GLU A 312 -28.25 2.84 -25.41
CA GLU A 312 -28.67 1.44 -25.44
C GLU A 312 -27.68 0.50 -24.73
N GLU A 313 -26.58 1.02 -24.17
CA GLU A 313 -25.58 0.26 -23.41
C GLU A 313 -26.18 -0.27 -22.10
N THR A 314 -26.87 -1.40 -22.24
CA THR A 314 -27.71 -2.01 -21.23
C THR A 314 -26.87 -2.48 -20.03
N ASP A 315 -25.63 -2.89 -20.29
CA ASP A 315 -24.71 -3.32 -19.24
C ASP A 315 -24.26 -2.13 -18.37
N ALA A 316 -24.09 -0.94 -18.94
CA ALA A 316 -23.77 0.26 -18.16
C ALA A 316 -24.91 0.66 -17.21
N HIS A 317 -26.17 0.58 -17.67
CA HIS A 317 -27.35 0.77 -16.82
C HIS A 317 -27.41 -0.23 -15.68
N TYR A 318 -27.09 -1.51 -15.94
CA TYR A 318 -27.01 -2.52 -14.90
C TYR A 318 -25.97 -2.17 -13.83
N GLN A 319 -24.78 -1.72 -14.22
CA GLN A 319 -23.74 -1.33 -13.26
C GLN A 319 -24.10 -0.06 -12.47
N LEU A 320 -24.73 0.94 -13.11
CA LEU A 320 -25.24 2.14 -12.42
C LEU A 320 -26.29 1.77 -11.36
N GLY A 321 -27.23 0.88 -11.69
CA GLY A 321 -28.22 0.38 -10.73
C GLY A 321 -27.58 -0.36 -9.55
N ARG A 322 -26.53 -1.15 -9.82
CA ARG A 322 -25.74 -1.80 -8.75
C ARG A 322 -25.06 -0.80 -7.84
N ILE A 323 -24.45 0.26 -8.40
CA ILE A 323 -23.80 1.32 -7.62
C ILE A 323 -24.82 2.06 -6.77
N ALA A 324 -25.93 2.52 -7.36
CA ALA A 324 -26.99 3.23 -6.64
C ALA A 324 -27.55 2.40 -5.48
N ARG A 325 -27.72 1.09 -5.66
CA ARG A 325 -28.11 0.16 -4.60
C ARG A 325 -27.08 0.08 -3.47
N ILE A 326 -25.79 -0.01 -3.80
CA ILE A 326 -24.70 -0.03 -2.80
C ILE A 326 -24.68 1.28 -1.99
N GLN A 327 -24.99 2.40 -2.62
CA GLN A 327 -25.05 3.73 -1.99
C GLN A 327 -26.36 3.99 -1.23
N GLY A 328 -27.31 3.06 -1.22
CA GLY A 328 -28.62 3.23 -0.58
C GLY A 328 -29.61 4.12 -1.37
N LYS A 329 -29.25 4.55 -2.59
CA LYS A 329 -30.11 5.33 -3.48
C LYS A 329 -31.07 4.41 -4.25
N LEU A 330 -31.99 3.80 -3.51
CA LEU A 330 -32.94 2.82 -4.05
C LEU A 330 -33.80 3.35 -5.22
N PRO A 331 -34.28 4.61 -5.22
CA PRO A 331 -35.05 5.14 -6.35
C PRO A 331 -34.25 5.17 -7.66
N GLU A 332 -33.02 5.70 -7.62
CA GLU A 332 -32.10 5.71 -8.78
C GLU A 332 -31.75 4.28 -9.24
N ALA A 333 -31.61 3.35 -8.29
CA ALA A 333 -31.34 1.94 -8.63
C ALA A 333 -32.50 1.31 -9.41
N ILE A 334 -33.74 1.57 -9.00
CA ILE A 334 -34.94 1.06 -9.68
C ILE A 334 -35.05 1.64 -11.08
N GLU A 335 -34.77 2.93 -11.26
CA GLU A 335 -34.79 3.57 -12.58
C GLU A 335 -33.78 2.91 -13.53
N HIS A 336 -32.53 2.77 -13.10
CA HIS A 336 -31.49 2.14 -13.93
C HIS A 336 -31.76 0.65 -14.20
N PHE A 337 -32.25 -0.11 -13.22
CA PHE A 337 -32.67 -1.49 -13.48
C PHE A 337 -33.91 -1.58 -14.38
N GLY A 338 -34.80 -0.59 -14.33
CA GLY A 338 -35.92 -0.45 -15.25
C GLY A 338 -35.45 -0.37 -16.70
N GLN A 339 -34.42 0.44 -16.97
CA GLN A 339 -33.79 0.56 -18.30
C GLN A 339 -33.21 -0.77 -18.80
N VAL A 340 -32.62 -1.57 -17.91
CA VAL A 340 -32.10 -2.91 -18.26
C VAL A 340 -33.23 -3.83 -18.74
N VAL A 341 -34.37 -3.80 -18.06
CA VAL A 341 -35.53 -4.67 -18.37
C VAL A 341 -36.30 -4.18 -19.60
N SER A 342 -36.39 -2.87 -19.83
CA SER A 342 -37.01 -2.31 -21.03
C SER A 342 -36.16 -2.55 -22.28
N GLY A 343 -34.84 -2.36 -22.21
CA GLY A 343 -33.90 -2.68 -23.30
C GLY A 343 -33.91 -4.18 -23.66
N ALA A 344 -33.96 -5.06 -22.65
CA ALA A 344 -34.11 -6.50 -22.89
C ALA A 344 -35.45 -6.89 -23.55
N ARG A 345 -36.49 -6.04 -23.46
CA ARG A 345 -37.78 -6.25 -24.14
C ARG A 345 -37.79 -5.75 -25.58
N SER A 346 -37.05 -4.70 -25.92
CA SER A 346 -36.91 -4.23 -27.31
C SER A 346 -36.02 -5.16 -28.14
N ALA A 347 -35.02 -5.80 -27.52
CA ALA A 347 -34.12 -6.75 -28.18
C ALA A 347 -34.71 -8.14 -28.47
N ARG A 348 -35.89 -8.49 -27.92
CA ARG A 348 -36.58 -9.74 -28.28
C ARG A 348 -37.28 -9.57 -29.63
N PRO A 349 -36.97 -10.37 -30.67
CA PRO A 349 -37.77 -10.37 -31.88
C PRO A 349 -39.19 -10.75 -31.49
N THR A 350 -40.15 -9.92 -31.87
CA THR A 350 -41.59 -10.10 -31.62
C THR A 350 -42.15 -11.25 -32.46
N SER A 351 -41.69 -12.48 -32.24
CA SER A 351 -42.40 -13.67 -32.74
C SER A 351 -43.57 -13.99 -31.80
N ARG A 352 -44.65 -13.22 -31.91
CA ARG A 352 -45.98 -13.68 -31.49
C ARG A 352 -46.71 -14.17 -32.73
N PRO A 353 -47.01 -15.48 -32.88
CA PRO A 353 -48.04 -15.89 -33.82
C PRO A 353 -49.39 -15.59 -33.16
N GLY A 354 -50.09 -14.59 -33.72
CA GLY A 354 -51.48 -14.31 -33.43
C GLY A 354 -52.41 -15.19 -34.27
N SER A 355 -53.42 -15.72 -33.58
CA SER A 355 -54.77 -16.08 -34.07
C SER A 355 -54.92 -17.10 -35.21
N SER A 356 -55.60 -18.22 -34.90
CA SER A 356 -56.95 -18.43 -35.40
C SER A 356 -57.72 -19.40 -34.51
N ARG A 357 -58.71 -18.88 -33.79
CA ARG A 357 -59.85 -19.65 -33.31
C ARG A 357 -60.53 -20.27 -34.54
N THR A 358 -60.54 -21.59 -34.65
CA THR A 358 -61.55 -22.31 -35.42
C THR A 358 -62.27 -23.28 -34.51
N ARG A 359 -63.58 -23.02 -34.38
CA ARG A 359 -64.58 -23.88 -33.73
C ARG A 359 -64.41 -25.32 -34.21
N ARG A 360 -64.31 -26.28 -33.30
CA ARG A 360 -64.70 -27.66 -33.58
C ARG A 360 -66.11 -27.87 -33.02
N THR A 361 -67.05 -28.09 -33.93
CA THR A 361 -68.39 -28.63 -33.68
C THR A 361 -68.29 -30.07 -33.15
N PRO A 362 -69.33 -30.56 -32.45
CA PRO A 362 -69.32 -31.88 -31.81
C PRO A 362 -69.65 -32.97 -32.84
N CYS A 363 -69.04 -34.15 -32.69
CA CYS A 363 -69.54 -35.38 -33.31
C CYS A 363 -69.68 -36.45 -32.23
N SER A 364 -70.94 -36.83 -32.04
CA SER A 364 -71.43 -38.01 -31.36
C SER A 364 -71.17 -39.29 -32.15
N ALA A 365 -71.24 -40.42 -31.43
CA ALA A 365 -71.51 -41.79 -31.89
C ALA A 365 -70.36 -42.55 -32.58
N SER A 366 -69.79 -43.53 -31.88
CA SER A 366 -70.25 -44.94 -31.91
C SER A 366 -69.51 -45.74 -30.84
#